data_AF-A0A1G2XTY5-F1
#
_entry.id   AF-A0A1G2XTY5-F1
#
_cell.length_a   1.000
_cell.length_b   1.000
_cell.length_c   1.000
_cell.angle_alpha   90.00
_cell.angle_beta   90.00
_cell.angle_gamma   90.00
#
_symmetry.space_group_name_H-M   'P 1'
#
loop_
_entity.id
_entity.type
_entity.pdbx_description
1 polymer ?
#
loop_
_entity_poly.entity_id
_entity_poly.type
_entity_poly.pdbx_seq_one_letter_code
_entity_poly.pdbx_strand_id
1 'polypeptide(L)'
;MKRKIFSIAVVSVLGIVLSGCSSNYASLTDKEMVSIEKQNSEKVRILWTDVYEKDSQTWVSGVLKQRGSGSGIIQTHVDIQVVNTDGTMGYQTITEEFFVPANRVVTGSDMKRFKVKLPERLPQGAQVSMKVHSGSHEKS
;
A
#
# COMPACT_ATOMS: atom_id res chain seq x y z
N MET A 1 57.83 -41.90 31.15
CA MET A 1 57.80 -40.85 30.11
C MET A 1 57.13 -41.38 28.86
N LYS A 2 56.06 -40.71 28.39
CA LYS A 2 55.66 -40.57 26.97
C LYS A 2 54.33 -39.79 26.94
N ARG A 3 54.45 -38.46 26.88
CA ARG A 3 53.34 -37.54 26.58
C ARG A 3 52.97 -37.73 25.11
N LYS A 4 51.70 -37.99 24.81
CA LYS A 4 51.15 -37.79 23.46
C LYS A 4 50.43 -36.45 23.48
N ILE A 5 50.96 -35.52 22.69
CA ILE A 5 50.42 -34.19 22.48
C ILE A 5 49.71 -34.21 21.11
N PHE A 6 48.68 -33.36 21.00
CA PHE A 6 48.07 -32.79 19.80
C PHE A 6 47.06 -33.62 19.00
N SER A 7 45.82 -33.12 18.98
CA SER A 7 45.08 -32.67 17.78
C SER A 7 43.72 -32.14 18.24
N ILE A 8 43.56 -30.83 18.44
CA ILE A 8 42.95 -29.88 17.49
C ILE A 8 41.65 -30.42 16.87
N ALA A 9 40.52 -29.94 17.38
CA ALA A 9 39.32 -29.64 16.59
C ALA A 9 38.40 -28.74 17.44
N VAL A 10 38.72 -27.45 17.49
CA VAL A 10 37.76 -26.42 17.90
C VAL A 10 36.76 -26.33 16.75
N VAL A 11 35.65 -27.08 16.84
CA VAL A 11 34.54 -26.96 15.90
C VAL A 11 33.73 -25.74 16.31
N SER A 12 34.20 -24.56 15.90
CA SER A 12 33.39 -23.35 15.84
C SER A 12 32.34 -23.56 14.75
N VAL A 13 31.23 -24.21 15.09
CA VAL A 13 30.02 -24.17 14.26
C VAL A 13 29.51 -22.74 14.33
N LEU A 14 30.01 -21.92 13.41
CA LEU A 14 29.43 -20.64 13.06
C LEU A 14 28.02 -20.96 12.55
N GLY A 15 27.04 -20.91 13.45
CA GLY A 15 25.63 -20.95 13.11
C GLY A 15 25.31 -19.67 12.35
N ILE A 16 25.55 -19.68 11.04
CA ILE A 16 25.05 -18.67 10.12
C ILE A 16 23.54 -18.86 10.13
N VAL A 17 22.87 -18.17 11.06
CA VAL A 17 21.43 -18.01 11.02
C VAL A 17 21.18 -17.16 9.79
N LEU A 18 20.89 -17.81 8.66
CA LEU A 18 20.35 -17.19 7.48
C LEU A 18 18.97 -16.66 7.86
N SER A 19 18.96 -15.47 8.48
CA SER A 19 17.79 -14.62 8.56
C SER A 19 17.47 -14.21 7.12
N GLY A 20 16.78 -15.09 6.40
CA GLY A 20 16.11 -14.72 5.18
C GLY A 20 15.17 -13.58 5.57
N CYS A 21 15.42 -12.38 5.06
CA CYS A 21 14.44 -11.30 5.10
C CYS A 21 13.23 -11.77 4.30
N SER A 22 12.32 -12.53 4.93
CA SER A 22 10.99 -12.69 4.40
C SER A 22 10.37 -11.30 4.42
N SER A 23 10.17 -10.72 3.24
CA SER A 23 9.36 -9.52 3.08
C SER A 23 7.96 -9.90 3.57
N ASN A 24 7.68 -9.63 4.85
CA ASN A 24 6.42 -9.95 5.48
C ASN A 24 5.38 -8.97 4.95
N TYR A 25 4.67 -9.39 3.91
CA TYR A 25 3.46 -8.73 3.43
C TYR A 25 2.27 -9.27 4.23
N ALA A 26 1.47 -8.36 4.78
CA ALA A 26 0.23 -8.70 5.47
C ALA A 26 -0.85 -7.69 5.09
N SER A 27 -1.85 -8.11 4.30
CA SER A 27 -3.05 -7.31 4.10
C SER A 27 -3.80 -7.17 5.42
N LEU A 28 -4.01 -5.94 5.86
CA LEU A 28 -4.84 -5.57 7.00
C LEU A 28 -6.32 -5.57 6.62
N THR A 29 -6.63 -5.31 5.36
CA THR A 29 -8.00 -5.35 4.83
C THR A 29 -8.52 -6.79 4.74
N ASP A 30 -7.73 -7.72 4.19
CA ASP A 30 -8.14 -9.14 4.08
C ASP A 30 -8.26 -9.82 5.45
N LYS A 31 -7.56 -9.30 6.47
CA LYS A 31 -7.66 -9.74 7.87
C LYS A 31 -8.76 -9.03 8.65
N GLU A 32 -9.57 -8.19 8.01
CA GLU A 32 -10.63 -7.39 8.64
C GLU A 32 -10.13 -6.50 9.80
N MET A 33 -8.83 -6.17 9.82
CA MET A 33 -8.25 -5.30 10.84
C MET A 33 -8.54 -3.83 10.57
N VAL A 34 -8.78 -3.47 9.31
CA VAL A 34 -9.17 -2.13 8.87
C VAL A 34 -10.23 -2.23 7.77
N SER A 35 -11.09 -1.23 7.67
CA SER A 35 -12.08 -1.13 6.60
C SER A 35 -11.69 -0.05 5.59
N ILE A 36 -12.21 -0.16 4.36
CA ILE A 36 -11.97 0.82 3.30
C ILE A 36 -13.30 1.36 2.77
N GLU A 37 -13.42 2.68 2.71
CA GLU A 37 -14.48 3.38 1.99
C GLU A 37 -13.92 4.00 0.70
N LYS A 38 -14.63 3.84 -0.42
CA LYS A 38 -14.20 4.35 -1.73
C LYS A 38 -15.22 5.36 -2.27
N GLN A 39 -14.76 6.58 -2.50
CA GLN A 39 -15.52 7.66 -3.12
C GLN A 39 -14.96 7.92 -4.52
N ASN A 40 -15.61 7.34 -5.51
CA ASN A 40 -15.25 7.51 -6.93
C ASN A 40 -15.61 8.92 -7.41
N SER A 41 -14.93 9.41 -8.45
CA SER A 41 -15.37 10.58 -9.18
C SER A 41 -16.37 10.19 -10.27
N GLU A 42 -16.94 11.20 -10.94
CA GLU A 42 -17.80 11.00 -12.11
C GLU A 42 -17.06 10.26 -13.24
N LYS A 43 -15.76 10.56 -13.43
CA LYS A 43 -14.98 10.07 -14.58
C LYS A 43 -13.96 8.99 -14.24
N VAL A 44 -13.61 8.81 -12.97
CA VAL A 44 -12.59 7.83 -12.54
C VAL A 44 -13.12 7.05 -11.35
N ARG A 45 -12.93 5.73 -11.36
CA ARG A 45 -13.28 4.83 -10.25
C ARG A 45 -12.08 4.07 -9.72
N ILE A 46 -12.14 3.74 -8.44
CA ILE A 46 -11.22 2.86 -7.75
C ILE A 46 -11.74 1.42 -7.86
N LEU A 47 -11.05 0.58 -8.64
CA LEU A 47 -11.42 -0.82 -8.88
C LEU A 47 -11.09 -1.72 -7.69
N TRP A 48 -9.84 -1.60 -7.22
CA TRP A 48 -9.27 -2.44 -6.18
C TRP A 48 -8.49 -1.56 -5.21
N THR A 49 -8.48 -1.98 -3.95
CA THR A 49 -7.81 -1.29 -2.86
C THR A 49 -7.29 -2.31 -1.86
N ASP A 50 -6.20 -1.98 -1.20
CA ASP A 50 -5.68 -2.76 -0.10
C ASP A 50 -4.90 -1.84 0.85
N VAL A 51 -5.02 -2.14 2.14
CA VAL A 51 -4.18 -1.58 3.19
C VAL A 51 -3.35 -2.73 3.74
N TYR A 52 -2.04 -2.61 3.70
CA TYR A 52 -1.15 -3.69 4.10
C TYR A 52 0.08 -3.19 4.83
N GLU A 53 0.65 -4.08 5.64
CA GLU A 53 1.99 -3.91 6.18
C GLU A 53 3.01 -4.62 5.29
N LYS A 54 4.13 -3.95 5.03
CA LYS A 54 5.32 -4.53 4.41
C LYS A 54 6.56 -3.87 4.99
N ASP A 55 7.52 -4.68 5.43
CA ASP A 55 8.80 -4.20 6.00
C ASP A 55 8.59 -3.20 7.16
N SER A 56 7.63 -3.51 8.05
CA SER A 56 7.20 -2.66 9.18
C SER A 56 6.62 -1.30 8.77
N GLN A 57 6.20 -1.14 7.52
CA GLN A 57 5.55 0.07 7.02
C GLN A 57 4.13 -0.22 6.58
N THR A 58 3.21 0.67 6.92
CA THR A 58 1.83 0.62 6.45
C THR A 58 1.72 1.30 5.10
N TRP A 59 1.04 0.65 4.16
CA TRP A 59 0.80 1.14 2.82
C TRP A 59 -0.68 1.09 2.49
N VAL A 60 -1.14 2.14 1.82
CA VAL A 60 -2.41 2.17 1.12
C VAL A 60 -2.12 2.01 -0.37
N SER A 61 -2.85 1.15 -1.05
CA SER A 61 -2.73 0.99 -2.49
C SER A 61 -4.07 0.79 -3.17
N GLY A 62 -4.10 1.05 -4.47
CA GLY A 62 -5.27 0.77 -5.27
C GLY A 62 -5.05 0.89 -6.77
N VAL A 63 -6.14 0.67 -7.50
CA VAL A 63 -6.17 0.70 -8.97
C VAL A 63 -7.27 1.64 -9.44
N LEU A 64 -6.90 2.64 -10.22
CA LEU A 64 -7.79 3.59 -10.88
C LEU A 64 -8.10 3.13 -12.30
N LYS A 65 -9.33 3.39 -12.73
CA LYS A 65 -9.77 3.22 -14.12
C LYS A 65 -10.80 4.29 -14.48
N GLN A 66 -10.75 4.79 -15.71
CA GLN A 66 -11.77 5.71 -16.19
C GLN A 66 -13.15 5.02 -16.28
N ARG A 67 -14.21 5.79 -16.04
CA ARG A 67 -15.60 5.35 -16.21
C ARG A 67 -16.07 5.70 -17.62
N GLY A 68 -16.78 4.77 -18.26
CA GLY A 68 -17.32 4.96 -19.62
C GLY A 68 -16.24 4.97 -20.70
N SER A 69 -16.65 5.19 -21.95
CA SER A 69 -15.75 5.35 -23.09
C SER A 69 -15.32 6.82 -23.20
N GLY A 70 -14.14 7.14 -22.67
CA GLY A 70 -13.50 8.46 -22.81
C GLY A 70 -12.34 8.40 -23.80
N SER A 71 -12.12 9.46 -24.58
CA SER A 71 -11.03 9.54 -25.55
C SER A 71 -9.72 10.07 -24.99
N GLY A 72 -9.74 10.74 -23.82
CA GLY A 72 -8.59 11.45 -23.26
C GLY A 72 -8.02 10.82 -22.00
N ILE A 73 -6.75 11.14 -21.70
CA ILE A 73 -6.13 10.87 -20.40
C ILE A 73 -6.73 11.82 -19.36
N ILE A 74 -6.95 11.33 -18.13
CA ILE A 74 -7.44 12.14 -17.01
C ILE A 74 -6.33 12.28 -15.97
N GLN A 75 -5.98 13.52 -15.64
CA GLN A 75 -5.10 13.86 -14.51
C GLN A 75 -5.92 13.92 -13.22
N THR A 76 -5.47 13.21 -12.19
CA THR A 76 -6.21 13.02 -10.94
C THR A 76 -5.27 12.61 -9.82
N HIS A 77 -5.71 12.73 -8.57
CA HIS A 77 -5.06 12.15 -7.40
C HIS A 77 -6.14 11.54 -6.47
N VAL A 78 -5.69 10.88 -5.42
CA VAL A 78 -6.56 10.28 -4.40
C VAL A 78 -6.28 10.94 -3.06
N ASP A 79 -7.30 11.53 -2.47
CA ASP A 79 -7.29 11.95 -1.07
C ASP A 79 -7.48 10.70 -0.21
N ILE A 80 -6.64 10.53 0.80
CA ILE A 80 -6.68 9.42 1.73
C ILE A 80 -6.84 9.98 3.14
N GLN A 81 -7.89 9.55 3.82
CA GLN A 81 -8.17 9.90 5.21
C GLN A 81 -8.29 8.63 6.05
N VAL A 82 -7.74 8.67 7.25
CA VAL A 82 -7.83 7.60 8.24
C VAL A 82 -8.64 8.11 9.41
N VAL A 83 -9.73 7.41 9.70
CA VAL A 83 -10.60 7.66 10.84
C VAL A 83 -10.41 6.52 11.84
N ASN A 84 -10.10 6.88 13.09
CA ASN A 84 -9.95 5.94 14.18
C ASN A 84 -11.31 5.40 14.64
N THR A 85 -11.30 4.36 15.47
CA THR A 85 -12.52 3.73 15.98
C THR A 85 -13.37 4.65 16.87
N ASP A 86 -12.76 5.69 17.45
CA ASP A 86 -13.45 6.72 18.23
C ASP A 86 -14.04 7.85 17.36
N GLY A 87 -13.91 7.74 16.04
CA GLY A 87 -14.37 8.75 15.08
C GLY A 87 -13.42 9.93 14.89
N THR A 88 -12.27 9.95 15.58
CA THR A 88 -11.27 11.01 15.39
C THR A 88 -10.51 10.80 14.07
N MET A 89 -10.13 11.91 13.44
CA MET A 89 -9.24 11.86 12.28
C MET A 89 -7.82 11.60 12.77
N GLY A 90 -7.26 10.45 12.37
CA GLY A 90 -5.89 10.08 12.71
C GLY A 90 -4.88 10.66 11.71
N TYR A 91 -5.17 10.57 10.42
CA TYR A 91 -4.25 10.97 9.37
C TYR A 91 -4.96 11.38 8.09
N GLN A 92 -4.38 12.34 7.37
CA GLN A 92 -4.81 12.73 6.02
C GLN A 92 -3.60 12.92 5.11
N THR A 93 -3.72 12.48 3.86
CA THR A 93 -2.72 12.69 2.82
C THR A 93 -3.35 12.69 1.44
N ILE A 94 -2.56 13.09 0.45
CA ILE A 94 -2.90 13.03 -0.97
C ILE A 94 -1.83 12.23 -1.69
N THR A 95 -2.24 11.46 -2.69
CA THR A 95 -1.27 10.87 -3.60
C THR A 95 -0.61 11.94 -4.47
N GLU A 96 0.51 11.61 -5.09
CA GLU A 96 0.99 12.35 -6.27
C GLU A 96 -0.08 12.34 -7.38
N GLU A 97 0.03 13.28 -8.31
CA GLU A 97 -0.83 13.32 -9.48
C GLU A 97 -0.54 12.13 -10.41
N PHE A 98 -1.61 11.55 -10.94
CA PHE A 98 -1.56 10.43 -11.87
C PHE A 98 -2.32 10.74 -13.15
N PHE A 99 -1.81 10.18 -14.24
CA PHE A 99 -2.48 10.16 -15.53
C PHE A 99 -3.17 8.82 -15.72
N VAL A 100 -4.50 8.81 -15.59
CA VAL A 100 -5.32 7.62 -15.84
C VAL A 100 -5.57 7.54 -17.36
N PRO A 101 -5.10 6.49 -18.04
CA PRO A 101 -5.26 6.34 -19.48
C PRO A 101 -6.73 6.24 -19.89
N ALA A 102 -7.02 6.61 -21.14
CA ALA A 102 -8.33 6.44 -21.74
C ALA A 102 -8.81 4.99 -21.62
N ASN A 103 -10.09 4.79 -21.28
CA ASN A 103 -10.70 3.47 -21.20
C ASN A 103 -10.74 2.84 -22.61
N ARG A 104 -9.92 1.82 -22.84
CA ARG A 104 -9.86 1.09 -24.12
C ARG A 104 -10.49 -0.28 -23.91
N VAL A 105 -11.26 -0.74 -24.91
CA VAL A 105 -11.88 -2.09 -24.87
C VAL A 105 -10.82 -3.20 -24.89
N VAL A 106 -9.56 -2.88 -25.20
CA VAL A 106 -8.43 -3.80 -25.24
C VAL A 106 -7.88 -4.08 -23.82
N THR A 107 -7.56 -5.34 -23.53
CA THR A 107 -7.20 -5.84 -22.20
C THR A 107 -5.99 -5.15 -21.56
N GLY A 108 -6.20 -4.56 -20.38
CA GLY A 108 -5.18 -4.41 -19.31
C GLY A 108 -4.38 -3.10 -19.27
N SER A 109 -4.27 -2.34 -20.37
CA SER A 109 -3.44 -1.12 -20.39
C SER A 109 -4.15 0.15 -19.90
N ASP A 110 -5.41 0.05 -19.47
CA ASP A 110 -6.28 1.19 -19.15
C ASP A 110 -6.44 1.43 -17.64
N MET A 111 -5.55 0.84 -16.84
CA MET A 111 -5.55 0.94 -15.39
C MET A 111 -4.30 1.67 -14.91
N LYS A 112 -4.45 2.47 -13.85
CA LYS A 112 -3.34 3.15 -13.18
C LYS A 112 -3.29 2.73 -11.72
N ARG A 113 -2.14 2.21 -11.29
CA ARG A 113 -1.91 1.85 -9.88
C ARG A 113 -1.43 3.08 -9.10
N PHE A 114 -1.85 3.17 -7.85
CA PHE A 114 -1.31 4.11 -6.87
C PHE A 114 -0.92 3.37 -5.59
N LYS A 115 0.04 3.96 -4.87
CA LYS A 115 0.49 3.47 -3.58
C LYS A 115 1.02 4.66 -2.76
N VAL A 116 0.61 4.75 -1.50
CA VAL A 116 1.04 5.77 -0.56
C VAL A 116 1.43 5.12 0.76
N LYS A 117 2.54 5.59 1.33
CA LYS A 117 2.98 5.18 2.66
C LYS A 117 2.22 5.99 3.70
N LEU A 118 1.69 5.34 4.73
CA LEU A 118 1.17 6.03 5.90
C LEU A 118 2.31 6.25 6.91
N PRO A 119 2.28 7.34 7.69
CA PRO A 119 3.34 7.65 8.64
C PRO A 119 3.36 6.67 9.82
N GLU A 120 2.20 6.07 10.12
CA GLU A 120 1.99 5.28 11.32
C GLU A 120 1.25 3.97 11.02
N ARG A 121 1.28 3.07 12.01
CA ARG A 121 0.43 1.87 12.02
C ARG A 121 -1.00 2.26 12.33
N LEU A 122 -1.94 1.66 11.63
CA LEU A 122 -3.35 1.91 11.89
C LEU A 122 -3.83 1.08 13.08
N PRO A 123 -4.64 1.66 13.99
CA PRO A 123 -5.27 0.87 15.03
C PRO A 123 -6.27 -0.11 14.43
N GLN A 124 -6.52 -1.21 15.13
CA GLN A 124 -7.55 -2.18 14.74
C GLN A 124 -8.92 -1.49 14.73
N GLY A 125 -9.70 -1.75 13.68
CA GLY A 125 -11.01 -1.16 13.45
C GLY A 125 -10.98 0.21 12.77
N ALA A 126 -9.80 0.77 12.45
CA ALA A 126 -9.72 2.01 11.69
C ALA A 126 -10.42 1.90 10.33
N GLN A 127 -10.98 3.02 9.88
CA GLN A 127 -11.55 3.18 8.55
C GLN A 127 -10.62 4.05 7.69
N VAL A 128 -10.29 3.56 6.50
CA VAL A 128 -9.55 4.32 5.49
C VAL A 128 -10.52 4.77 4.39
N SER A 129 -10.76 6.08 4.30
CA SER A 129 -11.54 6.68 3.22
C SER A 129 -10.63 7.14 2.09
N MET A 130 -10.99 6.78 0.85
CA MET A 130 -10.26 7.12 -0.36
C MET A 130 -11.17 7.85 -1.33
N LYS A 131 -10.84 9.09 -1.68
CA LYS A 131 -11.65 9.92 -2.57
C LYS A 131 -10.86 10.35 -3.80
N VAL A 132 -11.38 10.07 -4.99
CA VAL A 132 -10.77 10.48 -6.25
C VAL A 132 -11.20 11.91 -6.59
N HIS A 133 -10.23 12.79 -6.83
CA HIS A 133 -10.48 14.17 -7.27
C HIS A 133 -9.87 14.43 -8.64
N SER A 134 -10.61 15.12 -9.50
CA SER A 134 -10.21 15.46 -10.86
C SER A 134 -10.01 16.97 -10.96
N GLY A 135 -8.82 17.41 -11.39
CA GLY A 135 -8.43 18.82 -11.41
C GLY A 135 -7.47 19.19 -10.26
N SER A 136 -6.79 20.33 -10.42
CA SER A 136 -5.88 20.87 -9.41
C SER A 136 -6.65 21.28 -8.15
N HIS A 137 -6.21 20.83 -6.97
CA HIS A 137 -6.65 21.45 -5.72
C HIS A 137 -6.31 22.94 -5.76
N GLU A 138 -7.26 23.80 -5.37
CA GLU A 138 -6.86 25.08 -4.81
C GLU A 138 -5.96 24.76 -3.62
N LYS A 139 -4.68 25.11 -3.74
CA LYS A 139 -3.78 25.15 -2.60
C LYS A 139 -4.33 26.22 -1.68
N SER A 140 -5.07 25.81 -0.65
CA SER A 140 -5.35 26.65 0.51
C SER A 140 -4.05 26.98 1.24
#